data_AF-A0A5J9VXY1-F1
#
_entry.id   AF-A0A5J9VXY1-F1
#
_cell.length_a   1.000
_cell.length_b   1.000
_cell.length_c   1.000
_cell.angle_alpha   90.00
_cell.angle_beta   90.00
_cell.angle_gamma   90.00
#
_symmetry.space_group_name_H-M   'P 1'
#
loop_
_entity.id
_entity.type
_entity.pdbx_description
1 polymer ?
#
loop_
_entity_poly.entity_id
_entity_poly.type
_entity_poly.pdbx_seq_one_letter_code
_entity_poly.pdbx_strand_id
1 'polypeptide(L)'
;MLGFVYYTDRTSTFVRTSSSCPPIADCGKLLVMDARHGRVLLQSTSPEWLGEPWKNVIVVWDPITNEQWKLPLLRRSRDPSGWNASVLCANYGICDHLDCIHGPFLVVLVVSRSNYISVYTYSSEIGTWNKPTTAWHPVQEDIDWHWQSNSALVGNALYIKFRYSLSILEFNLATRVMSVVDCANLMTTEAGGLGFAHLRHTEIYLWSRDAGPDGHVGWVQGRVIDCRTLIPCGTRINSFDVVGFADAVDVIFVCVNDEIFTFDLKFGQGKMVCKDGGRMFDVFPYTSFYTPGSRRRISEYNLIA
;
A
#
# COMPACT_ATOMS: atom_id res chain seq x y z
N MET A 1 -13.42 7.06 6.72
CA MET A 1 -12.33 7.17 7.71
C MET A 1 -11.01 7.21 6.97
N LEU A 2 -10.20 8.22 7.23
CA LEU A 2 -8.84 8.37 6.72
C LEU A 2 -7.88 8.44 7.91
N GLY A 3 -6.76 7.74 7.77
CA GLY A 3 -5.67 7.68 8.72
C GLY A 3 -4.41 7.21 8.02
N PHE A 4 -3.37 6.97 8.80
CA PHE A 4 -2.21 6.24 8.32
C PHE A 4 -1.60 5.45 9.46
N VAL A 5 -0.96 4.34 9.11
CA VAL A 5 -0.15 3.56 10.04
C VAL A 5 1.31 3.87 9.75
N TYR A 6 2.12 3.92 10.78
CA TYR A 6 3.56 4.08 10.65
C TYR A 6 4.27 3.21 11.68
N TYR A 7 5.54 2.92 11.43
CA TYR A 7 6.36 2.13 12.34
C TYR A 7 7.51 2.95 12.92
N THR A 8 7.53 3.07 14.25
CA THR A 8 8.60 3.74 15.03
C THR A 8 8.94 2.91 16.25
N ASP A 9 10.22 2.89 16.64
CA ASP A 9 10.66 2.38 17.94
C ASP A 9 10.12 0.98 18.31
N ARG A 10 10.00 0.11 17.30
CA ARG A 10 9.50 -1.28 17.42
C ARG A 10 8.00 -1.45 17.63
N THR A 11 7.23 -0.41 17.30
CA THR A 11 5.76 -0.41 17.40
C THR A 11 5.14 0.20 16.16
N SER A 12 4.11 -0.45 15.63
CA SER A 12 3.28 0.12 14.58
C SER A 12 2.14 0.89 15.22
N THR A 13 1.99 2.18 14.89
CA THR A 13 0.99 3.06 15.50
C THR A 13 0.04 3.61 14.42
N PHE A 14 -1.25 3.69 14.75
CA PHE A 14 -2.26 4.29 13.89
C PHE A 14 -2.48 5.78 14.24
N VAL A 15 -2.38 6.66 13.24
CA VAL A 15 -2.71 8.09 13.36
C VAL A 15 -3.99 8.40 12.60
N ARG A 16 -4.95 9.01 13.30
CA ARG A 16 -6.21 9.48 12.69
C ARG A 16 -6.00 10.88 12.10
N THR A 17 -6.52 11.13 10.90
CA THR A 17 -6.52 12.48 10.32
C THR A 17 -7.74 13.32 10.73
N SER A 18 -8.74 12.69 11.36
CA SER A 18 -9.96 13.32 11.90
C SER A 18 -10.42 12.69 13.22
N SER A 19 -11.04 13.50 14.08
CA SER A 19 -11.54 13.10 15.41
C SER A 19 -12.84 12.29 15.37
N SER A 20 -13.55 12.25 14.25
CA SER A 20 -14.83 11.53 14.08
C SER A 20 -14.66 10.04 13.76
N CYS A 21 -13.43 9.53 13.73
CA CYS A 21 -13.13 8.14 13.44
C CYS A 21 -13.29 7.26 14.70
N PRO A 22 -13.92 6.06 14.60
CA PRO A 22 -14.04 5.16 15.74
C PRO A 22 -12.66 4.75 16.29
N PRO A 23 -12.59 4.32 17.57
CA PRO A 23 -11.35 3.76 18.11
C PRO A 23 -10.94 2.55 17.28
N ILE A 24 -9.65 2.51 16.94
CA ILE A 24 -9.01 1.44 16.18
C ILE A 24 -8.08 0.71 17.15
N ALA A 25 -8.06 -0.62 17.08
CA ALA A 25 -7.13 -1.42 17.88
C ALA A 25 -5.68 -1.10 17.51
N ASP A 26 -4.75 -1.31 18.43
CA ASP A 26 -3.32 -1.08 18.16
C ASP A 26 -2.71 -2.27 17.40
N CYS A 27 -1.80 -2.00 16.46
CA CYS A 27 -1.05 -3.02 15.72
C CYS A 27 0.01 -3.72 16.61
N GLY A 28 0.42 -3.06 17.71
CA GLY A 28 1.41 -3.56 18.64
C GLY A 28 2.80 -3.70 18.01
N LYS A 29 3.48 -4.84 18.27
CA LYS A 29 4.86 -5.10 17.82
C LYS A 29 4.97 -5.72 16.42
N LEU A 30 3.88 -5.73 15.64
CA LEU A 30 3.89 -6.26 14.28
C LEU A 30 4.29 -5.15 13.30
N LEU A 31 5.10 -5.49 12.30
CA LEU A 31 5.45 -4.57 11.22
C LEU A 31 4.28 -4.41 10.27
N VAL A 32 4.01 -3.20 9.80
CA VAL A 32 3.03 -2.96 8.74
C VAL A 32 3.72 -3.07 7.39
N MET A 33 3.07 -3.75 6.44
CA MET A 33 3.58 -4.00 5.09
C MET A 33 2.74 -3.31 4.01
N ASP A 34 1.43 -3.18 4.24
CA ASP A 34 0.49 -2.54 3.32
C ASP A 34 -0.81 -2.21 4.06
N ALA A 35 -1.55 -1.21 3.60
CA ALA A 35 -2.86 -0.86 4.15
C ALA A 35 -3.80 -0.44 3.02
N ARG A 36 -4.81 -1.26 2.73
CA ARG A 36 -5.73 -1.05 1.60
C ARG A 36 -7.12 -1.59 1.89
N HIS A 37 -8.14 -0.91 1.37
CA HIS A 37 -9.53 -1.36 1.40
C HIS A 37 -10.00 -1.76 2.81
N GLY A 38 -9.64 -0.98 3.84
CA GLY A 38 -10.00 -1.24 5.23
C GLY A 38 -9.22 -2.37 5.90
N ARG A 39 -8.18 -2.92 5.28
CA ARG A 39 -7.33 -3.96 5.85
C ARG A 39 -5.89 -3.50 5.97
N VAL A 40 -5.20 -4.08 6.94
CA VAL A 40 -3.77 -3.86 7.16
C VAL A 40 -3.06 -5.19 7.05
N LEU A 41 -2.01 -5.24 6.24
CA LEU A 41 -1.12 -6.37 6.14
C LEU A 41 0.02 -6.18 7.13
N LEU A 42 0.18 -7.16 8.00
CA LEU A 42 1.15 -7.16 9.09
C LEU A 42 2.14 -8.32 8.93
N GLN A 43 3.37 -8.09 9.33
CA GLN A 43 4.40 -9.11 9.49
C GLN A 43 4.75 -9.24 10.97
N SER A 44 4.71 -10.47 11.47
CA SER A 44 5.31 -10.82 12.74
C SER A 44 6.81 -11.02 12.56
N THR A 45 7.60 -10.08 13.08
CA THR A 45 9.04 -10.27 13.24
C THR A 45 9.29 -10.90 14.61
N SER A 46 9.92 -12.09 14.60
CA SER A 46 10.53 -12.64 15.82
C SER A 46 11.56 -11.63 16.34
N PRO A 47 11.55 -11.26 17.63
CA PRO A 47 12.66 -10.51 18.20
C PRO A 47 13.92 -11.36 17.99
N GLU A 48 14.92 -10.81 17.32
CA GLU A 48 16.17 -11.46 16.92
C GLU A 48 16.98 -12.10 18.08
N TRP A 49 16.48 -12.06 19.32
CA TRP A 49 17.13 -12.51 20.55
C TRP A 49 16.55 -13.80 21.16
N LEU A 50 15.43 -14.34 20.65
CA LEU A 50 14.86 -15.62 21.10
C LEU A 50 15.09 -16.75 20.08
N GLY A 51 16.32 -16.89 19.59
CA GLY A 51 16.83 -18.13 18.97
C GLY A 51 16.16 -18.66 17.69
N GLU A 52 15.04 -18.10 17.23
CA GLU A 52 14.34 -18.55 16.03
C GLU A 52 14.01 -17.40 15.05
N PRO A 53 14.97 -17.01 14.20
CA PRO A 53 14.78 -15.99 13.16
C PRO A 53 13.90 -16.44 11.95
N TRP A 54 13.15 -17.55 12.03
CA TRP A 54 12.67 -18.30 10.86
C TRP A 54 11.14 -18.36 10.66
N LYS A 55 10.35 -17.57 11.39
CA LYS A 55 8.87 -17.59 11.36
C LYS A 55 8.28 -16.20 11.06
N ASN A 56 8.57 -15.65 9.88
CA ASN A 56 7.86 -14.47 9.37
C ASN A 56 6.39 -14.85 9.09
N VAL A 57 5.51 -14.64 10.08
CA VAL A 57 4.07 -14.87 9.91
C VAL A 57 3.48 -13.61 9.29
N ILE A 58 2.84 -13.76 8.14
CA ILE A 58 2.05 -12.70 7.53
C ILE A 58 0.62 -12.79 8.06
N VAL A 59 0.08 -11.66 8.48
CA VAL A 59 -1.26 -11.54 9.07
C VAL A 59 -2.00 -10.44 8.35
N VAL A 60 -3.21 -10.72 7.89
CA VAL A 60 -4.15 -9.67 7.50
C VAL A 60 -4.96 -9.31 8.73
N TRP A 61 -5.16 -8.01 8.98
CA TRP A 61 -5.85 -7.52 10.16
C TRP A 61 -6.92 -6.50 9.76
N ASP A 62 -8.09 -6.64 10.37
CA ASP A 62 -9.17 -5.66 10.33
C ASP A 62 -9.06 -4.77 11.59
N PRO A 63 -8.70 -3.49 11.45
CA PRO A 63 -8.51 -2.61 12.60
C PRO A 63 -9.80 -2.22 13.34
N ILE A 64 -10.98 -2.40 12.71
CA ILE A 64 -12.29 -2.03 13.25
C ILE A 64 -12.84 -3.17 14.11
N THR A 65 -12.83 -4.39 13.58
CA THR A 65 -13.33 -5.59 14.30
C THR A 65 -12.26 -6.26 15.16
N ASN A 66 -10.99 -5.91 14.93
CA ASN A 66 -9.80 -6.56 15.48
C ASN A 66 -9.65 -8.03 15.04
N GLU A 67 -10.32 -8.44 13.96
CA GLU A 67 -10.16 -9.77 13.38
C GLU A 67 -8.80 -9.91 12.68
N GLN A 68 -8.20 -11.10 12.78
CA GLN A 68 -6.89 -11.40 12.22
C GLN A 68 -6.90 -12.72 11.45
N TRP A 69 -6.35 -12.70 10.24
CA TRP A 69 -6.19 -13.87 9.39
C TRP A 69 -4.70 -14.18 9.22
N LYS A 70 -4.24 -15.23 9.88
CA LYS A 70 -2.86 -15.72 9.76
C LYS A 70 -2.73 -16.52 8.47
N LEU A 71 -1.83 -16.09 7.58
CA LEU A 71 -1.60 -16.77 6.30
C LEU A 71 -0.78 -18.04 6.51
N PRO A 72 -0.97 -19.07 5.65
CA PRO A 72 -0.11 -20.25 5.65
C PRO A 72 1.36 -19.84 5.44
N LEU A 73 2.26 -20.44 6.22
CA LEU A 73 3.70 -20.16 6.15
C LEU A 73 4.28 -20.49 4.77
N LEU A 74 4.78 -19.48 4.07
CA LEU A 74 5.60 -19.70 2.87
C LEU A 74 7.05 -19.89 3.27
N ARG A 75 7.56 -21.12 3.12
CA ARG A 75 8.95 -21.47 3.44
C ARG A 75 10.00 -20.68 2.63
N ARG A 76 9.60 -19.87 1.65
CA ARG A 76 10.49 -19.13 0.74
C ARG A 76 10.70 -17.65 1.13
N SER A 77 9.99 -17.13 2.13
CA SER A 77 10.27 -15.82 2.77
C SER A 77 11.44 -15.90 3.79
N ARG A 78 12.35 -16.87 3.57
CA ARG A 78 13.44 -17.29 4.47
C ARG A 78 14.83 -16.94 3.91
N ASP A 79 14.87 -16.23 2.80
CA ASP A 79 16.09 -15.84 2.11
C ASP A 79 16.39 -14.39 2.51
N PRO A 80 17.65 -14.02 2.84
CA PRO A 80 18.03 -12.62 3.09
C PRO A 80 17.85 -11.71 1.86
N SER A 81 17.56 -12.29 0.69
CA SER A 81 17.13 -11.54 -0.50
C SER A 81 15.72 -10.94 -0.32
N GLY A 82 15.57 -9.68 -0.72
CA GLY A 82 14.40 -8.86 -0.40
C GLY A 82 13.06 -9.42 -0.90
N TRP A 83 11.99 -9.08 -0.17
CA TRP A 83 10.61 -9.38 -0.53
C TRP A 83 9.67 -8.24 -0.15
N ASN A 84 8.52 -8.16 -0.80
CA ASN A 84 7.45 -7.21 -0.49
C ASN A 84 6.09 -7.91 -0.59
N ALA A 85 5.06 -7.38 0.08
CA ALA A 85 3.72 -7.94 0.04
C ALA A 85 2.65 -6.84 0.02
N SER A 86 1.53 -7.12 -0.65
CA SER A 86 0.38 -6.21 -0.71
C SER A 86 -0.94 -6.96 -0.51
N VAL A 87 -1.89 -6.33 0.17
CA VAL A 87 -3.24 -6.84 0.39
C VAL A 87 -4.21 -6.16 -0.57
N LEU A 88 -4.97 -6.95 -1.31
CA LEU A 88 -5.88 -6.47 -2.35
C LEU A 88 -7.30 -6.97 -2.08
N CYS A 89 -8.29 -6.23 -2.61
CA CYS A 89 -9.63 -6.78 -2.76
C CYS A 89 -9.61 -7.91 -3.80
N ALA A 90 -10.31 -9.02 -3.54
CA ALA A 90 -10.39 -10.12 -4.50
C ALA A 90 -11.17 -9.77 -5.78
N ASN A 91 -12.10 -8.82 -5.70
CA ASN A 91 -12.85 -8.31 -6.86
C ASN A 91 -12.13 -7.13 -7.51
N TYR A 92 -10.83 -7.27 -7.78
CA TYR A 92 -10.02 -6.24 -8.43
C TYR A 92 -10.64 -5.85 -9.79
N GLY A 93 -10.73 -4.54 -10.06
CA GLY A 93 -11.31 -3.99 -11.29
C GLY A 93 -12.84 -3.91 -11.36
N ILE A 94 -13.58 -4.44 -10.38
CA ILE A 94 -15.06 -4.43 -10.35
C ILE A 94 -15.64 -4.01 -8.97
N CYS A 95 -14.86 -4.07 -7.87
CA CYS A 95 -15.30 -3.57 -6.56
C CYS A 95 -15.41 -2.03 -6.60
N ASP A 96 -16.48 -1.47 -6.04
CA ASP A 96 -16.64 -0.03 -5.80
C ASP A 96 -15.81 0.46 -4.60
N HIS A 97 -15.10 -0.45 -3.93
CA HIS A 97 -14.19 -0.17 -2.82
C HIS A 97 -14.83 0.41 -1.56
N LEU A 98 -16.17 0.42 -1.50
CA LEU A 98 -16.94 0.95 -0.36
C LEU A 98 -17.16 -0.08 0.76
N ASP A 99 -17.35 -1.37 0.43
CA ASP A 99 -17.62 -2.43 1.43
C ASP A 99 -16.68 -3.65 1.31
N CYS A 100 -15.50 -3.49 0.67
CA CYS A 100 -14.62 -4.65 0.46
C CYS A 100 -13.96 -5.15 1.77
N ILE A 101 -14.14 -4.49 2.93
CA ILE A 101 -13.59 -4.88 4.25
C ILE A 101 -14.17 -6.22 4.74
N HIS A 102 -15.42 -6.54 4.39
CA HIS A 102 -16.08 -7.80 4.75
C HIS A 102 -16.05 -8.85 3.63
N GLY A 103 -15.56 -8.48 2.44
CA GLY A 103 -15.47 -9.37 1.28
C GLY A 103 -14.21 -10.26 1.27
N PRO A 104 -14.02 -11.11 0.26
CA PRO A 104 -12.77 -11.83 0.09
C PRO A 104 -11.59 -10.90 -0.25
N PHE A 105 -10.37 -11.34 0.11
CA PHE A 105 -9.12 -10.63 -0.16
C PHE A 105 -8.08 -11.53 -0.80
N LEU A 106 -7.13 -10.87 -1.46
CA LEU A 106 -5.91 -11.48 -1.98
C LEU A 106 -4.70 -10.92 -1.24
N VAL A 107 -3.66 -11.73 -1.10
CA VAL A 107 -2.34 -11.24 -0.71
C VAL A 107 -1.35 -11.62 -1.79
N VAL A 108 -0.67 -10.62 -2.34
CA VAL A 108 0.39 -10.81 -3.33
C VAL A 108 1.71 -10.67 -2.62
N LEU A 109 2.52 -11.72 -2.63
CA LEU A 109 3.88 -11.73 -2.10
C LEU A 109 4.85 -11.78 -3.27
N VAL A 110 5.75 -10.81 -3.34
CA VAL A 110 6.82 -10.75 -4.33
C VAL A 110 8.14 -11.03 -3.62
N VAL A 111 8.83 -12.06 -4.08
CA VAL A 111 10.13 -12.47 -3.57
C VAL A 111 11.14 -12.30 -4.70
N SER A 112 12.17 -11.50 -4.48
CA SER A 112 13.29 -11.42 -5.40
C SER A 112 14.45 -12.23 -4.91
N ARG A 113 15.19 -12.78 -5.86
CA ARG A 113 16.51 -13.36 -5.67
C ARG A 113 17.40 -12.85 -6.78
N SER A 114 18.72 -12.95 -6.60
CA SER A 114 19.73 -12.34 -7.49
C SER A 114 19.47 -12.51 -8.99
N ASN A 115 18.81 -13.60 -9.44
CA ASN A 115 18.58 -13.86 -10.86
C ASN A 115 17.10 -14.00 -11.26
N TYR A 116 16.14 -13.94 -10.32
CA TYR A 116 14.73 -14.12 -10.66
C TYR A 116 13.77 -13.50 -9.63
N ILE A 117 12.59 -13.12 -10.11
CA ILE A 117 11.47 -12.65 -9.28
C ILE A 117 10.39 -13.73 -9.26
N SER A 118 9.84 -14.02 -8.09
CA SER A 118 8.73 -14.94 -7.89
C SER A 118 7.56 -14.25 -7.21
N VAL A 119 6.38 -14.36 -7.82
CA VAL A 119 5.13 -13.80 -7.29
C VAL A 119 4.21 -14.93 -6.82
N TYR A 120 3.82 -14.88 -5.55
CA TYR A 120 2.85 -15.76 -4.92
C TYR A 120 1.56 -14.99 -4.68
N THR A 121 0.43 -15.66 -4.85
CA THR A 121 -0.89 -15.06 -4.59
C THR A 121 -1.66 -15.97 -3.66
N TYR A 122 -2.08 -15.44 -2.52
CA TYR A 122 -2.99 -16.08 -1.59
C TYR A 122 -4.41 -15.60 -1.85
N SER A 123 -5.39 -16.50 -1.79
CA SER A 123 -6.81 -16.15 -1.78
C SER A 123 -7.44 -16.53 -0.45
N SER A 124 -8.17 -15.60 0.17
CA SER A 124 -8.92 -15.86 1.40
C SER A 124 -10.09 -16.82 1.21
N GLU A 125 -10.61 -16.96 -0.01
CA GLU A 125 -11.74 -17.86 -0.30
C GLU A 125 -11.31 -19.33 -0.26
N ILE A 126 -10.13 -19.62 -0.81
CA ILE A 126 -9.59 -20.98 -0.90
C ILE A 126 -8.67 -21.26 0.30
N GLY A 127 -8.15 -20.22 0.94
CA GLY A 127 -7.26 -20.33 2.09
C GLY A 127 -5.86 -20.85 1.75
N THR A 128 -5.44 -20.76 0.48
CA THR A 128 -4.16 -21.31 0.01
C THR A 128 -3.40 -20.36 -0.92
N TRP A 129 -2.09 -20.61 -1.03
CA TRP A 129 -1.21 -19.94 -1.98
C TRP A 129 -1.24 -20.65 -3.33
N ASN A 130 -1.37 -19.87 -4.40
CA ASN A 130 -1.23 -20.35 -5.77
C ASN A 130 0.21 -20.74 -6.09
N LYS A 131 0.38 -21.58 -7.13
CA LYS A 131 1.70 -21.87 -7.72
C LYS A 131 2.38 -20.54 -8.11
N PRO A 132 3.65 -20.31 -7.74
CA PRO A 132 4.31 -19.05 -8.05
C PRO A 132 4.44 -18.85 -9.55
N THR A 133 4.38 -17.58 -9.95
CA THR A 133 4.85 -17.15 -11.27
C THR A 133 6.28 -16.67 -11.11
N THR A 134 7.21 -17.22 -11.89
CA THR A 134 8.63 -16.88 -11.80
C THR A 134 9.12 -16.39 -13.15
N ALA A 135 9.86 -15.28 -13.15
CA ALA A 135 10.50 -14.72 -14.33
C ALA A 135 11.96 -14.40 -14.01
N TRP A 136 12.80 -14.51 -15.04
CA TRP A 136 14.19 -14.07 -14.97
C TRP A 136 14.27 -12.57 -14.74
N HIS A 137 15.26 -12.18 -13.95
CA HIS A 137 15.44 -10.79 -13.53
C HIS A 137 15.68 -9.90 -14.76
N PRO A 138 14.81 -8.91 -15.03
CA PRO A 138 14.95 -8.04 -16.20
C PRO A 138 15.87 -6.84 -15.95
N VAL A 139 16.31 -6.60 -14.71
CA VAL A 139 17.22 -5.51 -14.34
C VAL A 139 18.61 -6.10 -14.07
N GLN A 140 19.71 -5.40 -14.28
CA GLN A 140 21.05 -6.00 -14.14
C GLN A 140 21.68 -5.81 -12.75
N GLU A 141 20.96 -5.16 -11.84
CA GLU A 141 21.43 -4.73 -10.51
C GLU A 141 20.77 -5.53 -9.39
N ASP A 142 21.47 -5.67 -8.26
CA ASP A 142 20.89 -6.25 -7.03
C ASP A 142 19.75 -5.36 -6.53
N ILE A 143 18.52 -5.78 -6.76
CA ILE A 143 17.35 -5.09 -6.25
C ILE A 143 17.13 -5.48 -4.80
N ASP A 144 17.36 -4.53 -3.91
CA ASP A 144 16.88 -4.62 -2.54
C ASP A 144 15.40 -4.25 -2.47
N TRP A 145 14.60 -5.14 -1.89
CA TRP A 145 13.22 -4.85 -1.54
C TRP A 145 13.19 -4.57 -0.05
N HIS A 146 13.03 -3.30 0.27
CA HIS A 146 12.85 -2.85 1.64
C HIS A 146 11.56 -2.05 1.72
N TRP A 147 10.98 -2.09 2.93
CA TRP A 147 9.69 -1.55 3.33
C TRP A 147 9.48 -0.13 2.80
N GLN A 148 8.63 0.02 1.79
CA GLN A 148 7.89 1.26 1.52
C GLN A 148 6.56 0.87 0.86
N SER A 149 5.49 1.54 1.27
CA SER A 149 4.09 1.38 0.83
C SER A 149 3.85 1.86 -0.61
N ASN A 150 4.71 1.47 -1.55
CA ASN A 150 4.70 2.00 -2.91
C ASN A 150 4.28 0.93 -3.91
N SER A 151 3.16 0.27 -3.65
CA SER A 151 2.44 -0.45 -4.69
C SER A 151 1.26 0.36 -5.21
N ALA A 152 0.72 0.04 -6.38
CA ALA A 152 -0.49 0.64 -6.91
C ALA A 152 -1.24 -0.42 -7.71
N LEU A 153 -2.56 -0.51 -7.55
CA LEU A 153 -3.39 -1.45 -8.30
C LEU A 153 -4.20 -0.66 -9.33
N VAL A 154 -3.98 -0.93 -10.61
CA VAL A 154 -4.67 -0.27 -11.73
C VAL A 154 -5.28 -1.32 -12.62
N GLY A 155 -6.62 -1.37 -12.65
CA GLY A 155 -7.35 -2.45 -13.30
C GLY A 155 -6.89 -3.82 -12.76
N ASN A 156 -6.24 -4.61 -13.63
CA ASN A 156 -5.72 -5.94 -13.28
C ASN A 156 -4.21 -5.95 -12.98
N ALA A 157 -3.52 -4.82 -13.09
CA ALA A 157 -2.07 -4.73 -12.94
C ALA A 157 -1.68 -4.16 -11.57
N LEU A 158 -0.92 -4.94 -10.82
CA LEU A 158 -0.27 -4.51 -9.59
C LEU A 158 1.14 -4.01 -9.94
N TYR A 159 1.39 -2.75 -9.62
CA TYR A 159 2.68 -2.10 -9.74
C TYR A 159 3.36 -2.08 -8.39
N ILE A 160 4.64 -2.44 -8.31
CA ILE A 160 5.41 -2.44 -7.05
C ILE A 160 6.77 -1.82 -7.31
N LYS A 161 7.05 -0.72 -6.61
CA LYS A 161 8.30 0.02 -6.73
C LYS A 161 9.45 -0.74 -6.04
N PHE A 162 10.60 -0.79 -6.71
CA PHE A 162 11.85 -1.24 -6.13
C PHE A 162 12.49 -0.11 -5.29
N ARG A 163 13.23 -0.42 -4.21
CA ARG A 163 13.74 0.65 -3.33
C ARG A 163 14.77 1.55 -4.00
N TYR A 164 15.79 0.96 -4.61
CA TYR A 164 16.94 1.69 -5.15
C TYR A 164 16.92 1.83 -6.68
N SER A 165 16.01 1.13 -7.34
CA SER A 165 15.87 1.19 -8.79
C SER A 165 14.78 2.21 -9.15
N LEU A 166 15.02 2.93 -10.25
CA LEU A 166 14.00 3.75 -10.90
C LEU A 166 13.01 2.89 -11.71
N SER A 167 13.13 1.57 -11.66
CA SER A 167 12.21 0.66 -12.31
C SER A 167 11.13 0.17 -11.35
N ILE A 168 10.08 -0.40 -11.91
CA ILE A 168 8.88 -0.83 -11.21
C ILE A 168 8.45 -2.17 -11.78
N LEU A 169 8.14 -3.12 -10.91
CA LEU A 169 7.54 -4.39 -11.31
C LEU A 169 6.06 -4.17 -11.62
N GLU A 170 5.65 -4.54 -12.83
CA GLU A 170 4.25 -4.67 -13.20
C GLU A 170 3.88 -6.16 -13.21
N PHE A 171 2.87 -6.55 -12.42
CA PHE A 171 2.32 -7.90 -12.38
C PHE A 171 0.83 -7.89 -12.69
N ASN A 172 0.45 -8.51 -13.80
CA ASN A 172 -0.95 -8.63 -14.19
C ASN A 172 -1.60 -9.83 -13.47
N LEU A 173 -2.58 -9.56 -12.61
CA LEU A 173 -3.25 -10.57 -11.78
C LEU A 173 -4.04 -11.60 -12.61
N ALA A 174 -4.61 -11.19 -13.74
CA ALA A 174 -5.45 -12.05 -14.58
C ALA A 174 -4.61 -12.97 -15.49
N THR A 175 -3.61 -12.41 -16.17
CA THR A 175 -2.76 -13.15 -17.11
C THR A 175 -1.53 -13.77 -16.45
N ARG A 176 -1.18 -13.32 -15.24
CA ARG A 176 0.03 -13.68 -14.49
C ARG A 176 1.33 -13.33 -15.22
N VAL A 177 1.28 -12.35 -16.13
CA VAL A 177 2.47 -11.85 -16.82
C VAL A 177 3.19 -10.82 -15.95
N MET A 178 4.52 -10.89 -15.93
CA MET A 178 5.40 -9.90 -15.29
C MET A 178 6.11 -9.07 -16.35
N SER A 179 6.23 -7.78 -16.11
CA SER A 179 7.09 -6.88 -16.88
C SER A 179 7.70 -5.82 -15.96
N VAL A 180 8.67 -5.07 -16.46
CA VAL A 180 9.30 -3.97 -15.73
C VAL A 180 9.20 -2.69 -16.54
N VAL A 181 8.86 -1.61 -15.84
CA VAL A 181 8.68 -0.27 -16.40
C VAL A 181 9.52 0.72 -15.62
N ASP A 182 10.10 1.72 -16.29
CA ASP A 182 10.88 2.76 -15.63
C ASP A 182 9.97 3.90 -15.12
N CYS A 183 9.98 4.16 -13.81
CA CYS A 183 9.27 5.26 -13.15
C CYS A 183 9.74 5.52 -11.71
N ALA A 184 9.74 6.79 -11.27
CA ALA A 184 10.31 7.21 -10.00
C ALA A 184 9.37 7.07 -8.79
N ASN A 185 8.05 7.23 -8.93
CA ASN A 185 7.06 7.16 -7.83
C ASN A 185 5.74 6.59 -8.36
N LEU A 186 4.84 6.06 -7.54
CA LEU A 186 3.58 5.48 -8.01
C LEU A 186 2.38 6.09 -7.31
N MET A 187 1.29 6.22 -8.05
CA MET A 187 -0.05 6.49 -7.52
C MET A 187 -1.11 5.93 -8.47
N THR A 188 -2.36 5.78 -8.01
CA THR A 188 -3.49 5.71 -8.94
C THR A 188 -3.98 7.13 -9.23
N THR A 189 -4.44 7.38 -10.45
CA THR A 189 -4.97 8.69 -10.85
C THR A 189 -6.44 8.82 -10.45
N GLU A 190 -6.97 10.03 -10.44
CA GLU A 190 -8.40 10.31 -10.21
C GLU A 190 -9.33 9.57 -11.19
N ALA A 191 -8.82 9.23 -12.38
CA ALA A 191 -9.52 8.45 -13.40
C ALA A 191 -9.38 6.92 -13.21
N GLY A 192 -8.73 6.47 -12.13
CA GLY A 192 -8.48 5.05 -11.84
C GLY A 192 -7.35 4.43 -12.68
N GLY A 193 -6.64 5.23 -13.48
CA GLY A 193 -5.45 4.82 -14.26
C GLY A 193 -4.15 4.87 -13.46
N LEU A 194 -3.03 4.45 -14.07
CA LEU A 194 -1.70 4.51 -13.46
C LEU A 194 -1.18 5.94 -13.53
N GLY A 195 -0.62 6.42 -12.43
CA GLY A 195 0.02 7.72 -12.38
C GLY A 195 1.29 7.71 -11.56
N PHE A 196 2.00 8.82 -11.63
CA PHE A 196 3.06 9.11 -10.67
C PHE A 196 3.08 10.58 -10.28
N ALA A 197 3.61 10.83 -9.10
CA ALA A 197 3.92 12.17 -8.62
C ALA A 197 5.44 12.36 -8.65
N HIS A 198 5.91 13.34 -9.42
CA HIS A 198 7.30 13.76 -9.41
C HIS A 198 7.42 15.15 -8.80
N LEU A 199 8.28 15.26 -7.79
CA LEU A 199 8.59 16.54 -7.18
C LEU A 199 9.71 17.24 -7.94
N ARG A 200 9.50 18.53 -8.25
CA ARG A 200 10.56 19.41 -8.72
C ARG A 200 10.49 20.73 -7.96
N HIS A 201 11.55 21.04 -7.20
CA HIS A 201 11.61 22.21 -6.31
C HIS A 201 10.45 22.23 -5.29
N THR A 202 9.44 23.08 -5.51
CA THR A 202 8.27 23.23 -4.66
C THR A 202 6.99 22.85 -5.40
N GLU A 203 7.08 22.07 -6.48
CA GLU A 203 5.95 21.71 -7.31
C GLU A 203 5.84 20.20 -7.43
N ILE A 204 4.67 19.64 -7.15
CA ILE A 204 4.33 18.26 -7.44
C ILE A 204 3.71 18.19 -8.82
N TYR A 205 4.37 17.49 -9.73
CA TYR A 205 3.88 17.19 -11.06
C TYR A 205 3.18 15.84 -11.02
N LEU A 206 1.88 15.83 -11.30
CA LEU A 206 1.14 14.59 -11.45
C LEU A 206 1.13 14.18 -12.91
N TRP A 207 1.43 12.91 -13.15
CA TRP A 207 1.45 12.30 -14.47
C TRP A 207 0.45 11.16 -14.48
N SER A 208 -0.21 10.96 -15.61
CA SER A 208 -1.06 9.80 -15.90
C SER A 208 -0.47 9.02 -17.06
N ARG A 209 -0.69 7.70 -17.06
CA ARG A 209 -0.36 6.84 -18.19
C ARG A 209 -1.60 6.67 -19.04
N ASP A 210 -1.60 7.35 -20.19
CA ASP A 210 -2.74 7.38 -21.11
C ASP A 210 -2.31 7.04 -22.54
N ALA A 211 -3.28 6.59 -23.34
CA ALA A 211 -3.07 6.42 -24.78
C ALA A 211 -3.02 7.80 -25.45
N GLY A 212 -1.92 8.09 -26.11
CA GLY A 212 -1.77 9.29 -26.93
C GLY A 212 -2.70 9.29 -28.14
N PRO A 213 -2.82 10.41 -28.86
CA PRO A 213 -3.64 10.53 -30.07
C PRO A 213 -3.26 9.55 -31.19
N ASP A 214 -2.02 9.06 -31.15
CA ASP A 214 -1.42 8.07 -32.05
C ASP A 214 -1.64 6.62 -31.59
N GLY A 215 -2.31 6.41 -30.45
CA GLY A 215 -2.53 5.11 -29.84
C GLY A 215 -1.32 4.58 -29.06
N HIS A 216 -0.21 5.32 -28.99
CA HIS A 216 0.93 4.95 -28.16
C HIS A 216 0.67 5.29 -26.70
N VAL A 217 0.79 4.30 -25.82
CA VAL A 217 0.60 4.49 -24.37
C VAL A 217 1.86 5.13 -23.79
N GLY A 218 1.73 6.37 -23.32
CA GLY A 218 2.82 7.18 -22.79
C GLY A 218 2.45 7.89 -21.50
N TRP A 219 3.44 8.56 -20.90
CA TRP A 219 3.21 9.42 -19.74
C TRP A 219 2.76 10.80 -20.21
N VAL A 220 1.60 11.22 -19.76
CA VAL A 220 1.04 12.55 -20.01
C VAL A 220 1.12 13.35 -18.72
N GLN A 221 1.65 14.57 -18.81
CA GLN A 221 1.65 15.47 -17.67
C GLN A 221 0.23 15.94 -17.41
N GLY A 222 -0.28 15.63 -16.22
CA GLY A 222 -1.52 16.18 -15.71
C GLY A 222 -1.28 17.53 -15.05
N ARG A 223 -1.86 17.69 -13.87
CA ARG A 223 -1.82 18.93 -13.10
C ARG A 223 -0.50 19.12 -12.33
N VAL A 224 -0.16 20.38 -12.09
CA VAL A 224 0.97 20.79 -11.24
C VAL A 224 0.42 21.44 -9.98
N ILE A 225 0.92 21.03 -8.82
CA ILE A 225 0.51 21.53 -7.50
C ILE A 225 1.69 22.27 -6.89
N ASP A 226 1.50 23.54 -6.51
CA ASP A 226 2.52 24.29 -5.76
C ASP A 226 2.45 23.91 -4.27
N CYS A 227 3.48 23.23 -3.79
CA CYS A 227 3.62 22.76 -2.42
C CYS A 227 3.65 23.90 -1.39
N ARG A 228 3.95 25.14 -1.79
CA ARG A 228 3.88 26.30 -0.88
C ARG A 228 2.46 26.58 -0.42
N THR A 229 1.45 26.12 -1.17
CA THR A 229 0.05 26.17 -0.73
C THR A 229 -0.22 25.22 0.45
N LEU A 230 0.65 24.23 0.70
CA LEU A 230 0.49 23.21 1.74
C LEU A 230 1.03 23.66 3.10
N ILE A 231 1.96 24.61 3.09
CA ILE A 231 2.82 24.91 4.24
C ILE A 231 2.54 26.35 4.69
N PRO A 232 2.41 26.61 6.00
CA PRO A 232 2.28 27.96 6.51
C PRO A 232 3.34 28.91 5.93
N CYS A 233 2.90 30.09 5.51
CA CYS A 233 3.74 31.11 4.89
C CYS A 233 4.97 31.40 5.76
N GLY A 234 6.18 31.34 5.17
CA GLY A 234 7.44 31.60 5.86
C GLY A 234 8.19 30.35 6.35
N THR A 235 7.62 29.16 6.22
CA THR A 235 8.34 27.91 6.52
C THR A 235 9.38 27.61 5.46
N ARG A 236 10.64 27.45 5.86
CA ARG A 236 11.73 27.04 4.96
C ARG A 236 11.63 25.54 4.69
N ILE A 237 11.58 25.14 3.42
CA ILE A 237 11.54 23.72 3.00
C ILE A 237 12.99 23.24 2.81
N ASN A 238 13.41 22.26 3.62
CA ASN A 238 14.73 21.62 3.53
C ASN A 238 14.62 20.20 2.97
N SER A 239 13.54 19.48 3.29
CA SER A 239 13.22 18.16 2.74
C SER A 239 11.74 18.09 2.34
N PHE A 240 11.45 17.35 1.28
CA PHE A 240 10.11 17.15 0.78
C PHE A 240 10.02 15.82 0.02
N ASP A 241 9.06 14.97 0.36
CA ASP A 241 8.82 13.70 -0.33
C ASP A 241 7.33 13.28 -0.30
N VAL A 242 6.88 12.54 -1.31
CA VAL A 242 5.56 11.90 -1.33
C VAL A 242 5.70 10.52 -0.72
N VAL A 243 5.13 10.32 0.46
CA VAL A 243 5.36 9.13 1.30
C VAL A 243 4.21 8.12 1.26
N GLY A 244 3.11 8.45 0.60
CA GLY A 244 2.02 7.52 0.40
C GLY A 244 0.85 8.13 -0.36
N PHE A 245 -0.03 7.26 -0.83
CA PHE A 245 -1.26 7.66 -1.48
C PHE A 245 -2.45 6.84 -0.97
N ALA A 246 -3.58 7.50 -0.76
CA ALA A 246 -4.84 6.92 -0.35
C ALA A 246 -5.80 6.88 -1.54
N ASP A 247 -5.65 5.85 -2.38
CA ASP A 247 -6.37 5.64 -3.65
C ASP A 247 -7.89 5.92 -3.54
N ALA A 248 -8.53 5.43 -2.48
CA ALA A 248 -9.98 5.48 -2.33
C ALA A 248 -10.56 6.89 -2.11
N VAL A 249 -9.73 7.87 -1.74
CA VAL A 249 -10.18 9.24 -1.43
C VAL A 249 -9.38 10.32 -2.14
N ASP A 250 -8.50 9.94 -3.07
CA ASP A 250 -7.64 10.85 -3.83
C ASP A 250 -6.82 11.80 -2.93
N VAL A 251 -6.21 11.25 -1.87
CA VAL A 251 -5.36 12.01 -0.94
C VAL A 251 -3.93 11.51 -0.99
N ILE A 252 -2.96 12.40 -1.24
CA ILE A 252 -1.53 12.10 -1.09
C ILE A 252 -1.05 12.47 0.32
N PHE A 253 -0.10 11.69 0.82
CA PHE A 253 0.65 11.98 2.03
C PHE A 253 2.02 12.49 1.66
N VAL A 254 2.39 13.63 2.25
CA VAL A 254 3.61 14.36 1.93
C VAL A 254 4.39 14.58 3.22
N CYS A 255 5.67 14.22 3.23
CA CYS A 255 6.58 14.57 4.31
C CYS A 255 7.34 15.86 3.94
N VAL A 256 7.28 16.86 4.82
CA VAL A 256 8.00 18.13 4.68
C VAL A 256 8.76 18.41 5.97
N ASN A 257 10.08 18.50 5.93
CA ASN A 257 10.91 18.73 7.14
C ASN A 257 10.51 17.82 8.32
N ASP A 258 10.23 16.56 8.04
CA ASP A 258 9.82 15.56 9.03
C ASP A 258 8.42 15.75 9.64
N GLU A 259 7.58 16.55 8.99
CA GLU A 259 6.16 16.73 9.29
C GLU A 259 5.31 16.13 8.16
N ILE A 260 4.27 15.37 8.52
CA ILE A 260 3.38 14.73 7.54
C ILE A 260 2.15 15.60 7.32
N PHE A 261 1.89 15.86 6.04
CA PHE A 261 0.73 16.56 5.53
C PHE A 261 -0.12 15.61 4.68
N THR A 262 -1.44 15.76 4.77
CA THR A 262 -2.36 15.23 3.77
C THR A 262 -2.69 16.31 2.76
N PHE A 263 -2.76 15.95 1.48
CA PHE A 263 -3.23 16.83 0.43
C PHE A 263 -4.37 16.19 -0.34
N ASP A 264 -5.54 16.82 -0.25
CA ASP A 264 -6.71 16.42 -1.01
C ASP A 264 -6.55 16.86 -2.46
N LEU A 265 -6.49 15.89 -3.36
CA LEU A 265 -6.26 16.19 -4.75
C LEU A 265 -7.45 16.96 -5.34
N LYS A 266 -8.69 16.62 -5.00
CA LYS A 266 -9.90 17.25 -5.58
C LYS A 266 -10.02 18.72 -5.21
N PHE A 267 -9.77 19.05 -3.94
CA PHE A 267 -9.95 20.41 -3.44
C PHE A 267 -8.68 21.25 -3.44
N GLY A 268 -7.52 20.62 -3.68
CA GLY A 268 -6.23 21.31 -3.65
C GLY A 268 -5.89 21.85 -2.26
N GLN A 269 -6.31 21.16 -1.20
CA GLN A 269 -6.14 21.62 0.18
C GLN A 269 -5.19 20.72 0.96
N GLY A 270 -4.22 21.35 1.63
CA GLY A 270 -3.24 20.70 2.50
C GLY A 270 -3.59 20.86 3.97
N LYS A 271 -3.30 19.84 4.78
CA LYS A 271 -3.42 19.88 6.23
C LYS A 271 -2.29 19.09 6.89
N MET A 272 -1.64 19.68 7.89
CA MET A 272 -0.69 18.94 8.74
C MET A 272 -1.44 17.92 9.59
N VAL A 273 -0.99 16.67 9.57
CA VAL A 273 -1.63 15.57 10.31
C VAL A 273 -0.73 14.96 11.38
N CYS A 274 0.59 15.11 11.26
CA CYS A 274 1.51 14.63 12.29
C CYS A 274 2.86 15.33 12.26
N LYS A 275 3.48 15.43 13.44
CA LYS A 275 4.84 15.91 13.65
C LYS A 275 5.58 14.88 14.48
N ASP A 276 6.58 14.24 13.88
CA ASP A 276 7.33 13.15 14.52
C ASP A 276 8.84 13.41 14.58
N GLY A 277 9.32 14.52 13.98
CA GLY A 277 10.73 14.92 14.09
C GLY A 277 11.70 13.91 13.50
N GLY A 278 11.25 13.17 12.47
CA GLY A 278 12.11 12.39 11.58
C GLY A 278 12.25 10.93 11.97
N ARG A 279 11.42 10.42 12.90
CA ARG A 279 11.49 9.02 13.34
C ARG A 279 10.62 8.09 12.49
N MET A 280 9.63 8.63 11.78
CA MET A 280 8.81 7.93 10.80
C MET A 280 9.61 7.57 9.55
N PHE A 281 9.89 6.28 9.38
CA PHE A 281 10.57 5.78 8.19
C PHE A 281 9.59 5.41 7.07
N ASP A 282 8.39 4.93 7.42
CA ASP A 282 7.39 4.43 6.47
C ASP A 282 5.96 4.83 6.86
N VAL A 283 5.18 5.30 5.89
CA VAL A 283 3.79 5.71 6.05
C VAL A 283 2.89 4.82 5.20
N PHE A 284 1.86 4.24 5.81
CA PHE A 284 0.88 3.37 5.17
C PHE A 284 -0.50 4.03 5.26
N PRO A 285 -0.92 4.78 4.23
CA PRO A 285 -2.24 5.40 4.20
C PRO A 285 -3.33 4.36 4.42
N TYR A 286 -4.22 4.62 5.37
CA TYR A 286 -5.34 3.73 5.68
C TYR A 286 -6.66 4.44 5.38
N THR A 287 -7.48 3.79 4.57
CA THR A 287 -8.84 4.21 4.28
C THR A 287 -9.81 3.09 4.59
N SER A 288 -10.94 3.46 5.21
CA SER A 288 -12.08 2.57 5.40
C SER A 288 -13.36 3.39 5.36
N PHE A 289 -14.36 2.89 4.64
CA PHE A 289 -15.70 3.46 4.66
C PHE A 289 -16.50 2.65 5.69
N TYR A 290 -16.76 3.27 6.84
CA TYR A 290 -17.61 2.66 7.84
C TYR A 290 -19.05 2.99 7.50
N THR A 291 -19.81 1.98 7.07
CA THR A 291 -21.26 2.08 6.93
C THR A 291 -21.90 1.40 8.14
N PRO A 292 -22.38 2.14 9.16
CA PRO A 292 -23.09 1.54 10.26
C PRO A 292 -24.42 0.96 9.76
N GLY A 293 -24.48 -0.36 9.50
CA GLY A 293 -25.76 -1.02 9.23
C GLY A 293 -25.77 -2.23 8.30
N SER A 294 -24.97 -3.26 8.54
CA SER A 294 -25.19 -4.57 7.91
C SER A 294 -24.68 -5.72 8.78
N ARG A 295 -25.15 -5.77 10.05
CA ARG A 295 -25.26 -7.06 10.74
C ARG A 295 -26.23 -7.93 9.93
N ARG A 296 -25.72 -8.79 9.05
CA ARG A 296 -26.52 -9.93 8.58
C ARG A 296 -26.86 -10.75 9.83
N ARG A 297 -28.11 -10.64 10.27
CA ARG A 297 -28.71 -11.60 11.20
C ARG A 297 -28.51 -12.97 10.57
N ILE A 298 -27.62 -13.78 11.15
CA ILE A 298 -27.68 -15.22 10.95
C ILE A 298 -29.03 -15.61 11.55
N SER A 299 -29.99 -15.92 10.68
CA SER A 299 -31.23 -16.57 11.10
C SER A 299 -30.85 -17.97 11.57
N GLU A 300 -30.82 -18.15 12.88
CA GLU A 300 -30.88 -19.47 13.49
C GLU A 300 -32.15 -20.16 12.99
N TYR A 301 -31.99 -21.12 12.09
CA TYR A 301 -33.03 -22.12 11.88
C TYR A 301 -32.97 -23.08 13.06
N ASN A 302 -33.90 -22.89 13.98
CA ASN A 302 -34.28 -23.87 14.98
C ASN A 302 -34.60 -25.21 14.31
N LEU A 303 -33.82 -26.24 14.60
CA LEU A 303 -34.25 -27.63 14.46
C LEU A 303 -34.84 -28.05 15.79
N ILE A 304 -36.17 -28.03 15.87
CA ILE A 304 -36.95 -28.81 16.84
C ILE A 304 -37.97 -29.60 16.03
N ALA A 305 -37.70 -30.89 15.86
CA ALA A 305 -38.62 -32.04 15.88
C ALA A 305 -37.86 -33.27 15.36
#